data_AF-A0A0M3HMC5-F1
#
_entry.id   AF-A0A0M3HMC5-F1
#
_cell.length_a   1.000
_cell.length_b   1.000
_cell.length_c   1.000
_cell.angle_alpha   90.00
_cell.angle_beta   90.00
_cell.angle_gamma   90.00
#
_symmetry.space_group_name_H-M   'P 1'
#
loop_
_entity.id
_entity.type
_entity.pdbx_description
1 polymer ?
#
loop_
_entity_poly.entity_id
_entity_poly.type
_entity_poly.pdbx_seq_one_letter_code
_entity_poly.pdbx_strand_id
1 'polypeptide(L)'
;MIVVWEYSAVVEVYKRHHLLKDVAIEIFLSDGQTYLIVFEEQANRDHFMSQLLSMDLCNLISSPQNLQSITQIWREGGMSNFE
;
A
#
# COMPACT_ATOMS: atom_id res chain seq x y z
N MET A 1 -12.73 3.96 19.10
CA MET A 1 -12.60 2.71 18.33
C MET A 1 -11.12 2.45 18.18
N ILE A 2 -10.62 1.29 18.60
CA ILE A 2 -9.21 0.92 18.45
C ILE A 2 -9.17 -0.08 17.30
N VAL A 3 -8.36 0.20 16.29
CA VAL A 3 -8.07 -0.72 15.20
C VAL A 3 -6.75 -1.40 15.53
N VAL A 4 -6.71 -2.72 15.41
CA VAL A 4 -5.51 -3.53 15.65
C VAL A 4 -5.37 -4.51 14.49
N TRP A 5 -4.16 -4.61 13.95
CA TRP A 5 -3.77 -5.62 12.98
C TRP A 5 -2.40 -6.18 13.35
N GLU A 6 -2.08 -7.38 12.85
CA GLU A 6 -0.75 -7.95 12.95
C GLU A 6 0.13 -7.51 11.79
N TYR A 7 1.44 -7.37 12.01
CA TYR A 7 2.40 -7.04 10.95
C TYR A 7 2.45 -8.10 9.85
N SER A 8 2.28 -9.37 10.22
CA SER A 8 2.16 -10.50 9.31
C SER A 8 0.97 -10.37 8.35
N ALA A 9 -0.09 -9.65 8.74
CA ALA A 9 -1.26 -9.46 7.88
C ALA A 9 -1.04 -8.41 6.79
N VAL A 10 -0.02 -7.56 6.90
CA VAL A 10 0.25 -6.49 5.94
C VAL A 10 0.81 -7.07 4.64
N VAL A 11 0.11 -6.84 3.53
CA VAL A 11 0.52 -7.33 2.19
C VAL A 11 1.02 -6.22 1.29
N GLU A 12 0.44 -5.02 1.37
CA GLU A 12 0.85 -3.88 0.56
C GLU A 12 0.76 -2.58 1.37
N VAL A 13 1.69 -1.65 1.11
CA VAL A 13 1.72 -0.33 1.76
C VAL A 13 2.11 0.72 0.72
N TYR A 14 1.27 1.75 0.57
CA TYR A 14 1.48 2.82 -0.42
C TYR A 14 1.38 4.21 0.19
N LYS A 15 2.23 5.12 -0.29
CA LYS A 15 2.06 6.56 -0.09
C LYS A 15 0.87 7.04 -0.93
N ARG A 16 0.00 7.87 -0.34
CA ARG A 16 -1.21 8.39 -0.99
C ARG A 16 -1.38 9.89 -0.75
N HIS A 17 -2.07 10.52 -1.69
CA HIS A 17 -2.57 11.87 -1.51
C HIS A 17 -3.90 11.85 -0.77
N HIS A 18 -4.09 12.80 0.13
CA HIS A 18 -5.39 13.12 0.73
C HIS A 18 -5.62 14.63 0.61
N LEU A 19 -6.74 15.03 0.01
CA LEU A 19 -7.03 16.43 -0.32
C LEU A 19 -5.87 17.14 -1.04
N LEU A 20 -5.29 16.45 -2.03
CA LEU A 20 -4.15 16.90 -2.85
C LEU A 20 -2.84 17.14 -2.09
N LYS A 21 -2.73 16.64 -0.86
CA LYS A 21 -1.50 16.69 -0.06
C LYS A 21 -0.91 15.29 0.10
N ASP A 22 0.41 15.15 -0.02
CA ASP A 22 1.12 13.86 0.08
C ASP A 22 1.30 13.43 1.56
N VAL A 23 0.18 13.29 2.26
CA VAL A 23 0.11 13.15 3.73
C VAL A 23 -0.63 11.90 4.16
N ALA A 24 -0.82 10.90 3.29
CA ALA A 24 -1.51 9.67 3.66
C ALA A 24 -0.73 8.41 3.32
N ILE A 25 -1.04 7.33 4.03
CA ILE A 25 -0.58 5.97 3.74
C ILE A 25 -1.80 5.07 3.66
N GLU A 26 -1.82 4.20 2.67
CA GLU A 26 -2.81 3.15 2.53
C GLU A 26 -2.16 1.80 2.79
N ILE A 27 -2.78 1.01 3.66
CA ILE A 27 -2.32 -0.32 4.08
C ILE A 27 -3.37 -1.33 3.65
N PHE A 28 -2.95 -2.37 2.94
CA PHE A 28 -3.77 -3.51 2.56
C PHE A 28 -3.38 -4.72 3.39
N LEU A 29 -4.39 -5.41 3.92
CA LEU A 29 -4.22 -6.61 4.71
C LEU A 29 -4.62 -7.86 3.89
N SER A 30 -4.07 -9.00 4.28
CA SER A 30 -4.30 -10.31 3.63
C SER A 30 -5.75 -10.78 3.69
N ASP A 31 -6.56 -10.24 4.59
CA ASP A 31 -7.99 -10.51 4.72
C ASP A 31 -8.87 -9.60 3.84
N GLY A 32 -8.24 -8.72 3.05
CA GLY A 32 -8.91 -7.78 2.16
C GLY A 32 -9.32 -6.47 2.82
N GLN A 33 -9.06 -6.27 4.13
CA GLN A 33 -9.28 -4.98 4.77
C GLN A 33 -8.24 -3.95 4.29
N THR A 34 -8.68 -2.70 4.16
CA THR A 34 -7.83 -1.57 3.75
C THR A 34 -7.99 -0.42 4.72
N TYR A 35 -6.87 0.18 5.10
CA TYR A 35 -6.83 1.33 6.00
C TYR A 35 -6.10 2.50 5.36
N LEU A 36 -6.78 3.65 5.25
CA LEU A 36 -6.16 4.92 4.86
C LEU A 36 -5.88 5.75 6.12
N ILE A 37 -4.61 5.98 6.41
CA ILE A 37 -4.16 6.81 7.53
C ILE A 37 -3.71 8.16 6.99
N VAL A 38 -4.34 9.22 7.46
CA VAL A 38 -4.00 10.61 7.08
C VAL A 38 -3.24 11.26 8.23
N PHE A 39 -2.12 11.88 7.89
CA PHE A 39 -1.24 12.58 8.81
C PHE A 39 -1.41 14.10 8.64
N GLU A 40 -1.08 14.86 9.68
CA GLU A 40 -1.11 16.32 9.63
C GLU A 40 -0.03 16.88 8.68
N GLU A 41 1.15 16.25 8.70
CA GLU A 41 2.32 16.66 7.93
C GLU A 41 2.96 15.49 7.18
N GLN A 42 3.55 15.80 6.03
CA GLN A 42 4.27 14.82 5.22
C GLN A 42 5.43 14.16 5.99
N ALA A 43 6.14 14.92 6.84
CA ALA A 43 7.23 14.40 7.65
C ALA A 43 6.78 13.30 8.63
N ASN A 44 5.61 13.47 9.26
CA ASN A 44 5.03 12.46 10.15
C ASN A 44 4.66 11.20 9.38
N ARG A 45 4.10 11.36 8.17
CA ARG A 45 3.80 10.26 7.26
C ARG A 45 5.06 9.50 6.85
N ASP A 46 6.11 10.20 6.43
CA ASP A 46 7.39 9.59 6.05
C ASP A 46 8.06 8.87 7.24
N HIS A 47 8.01 9.47 8.43
CA HIS A 47 8.53 8.85 9.65
C HIS A 47 7.80 7.53 9.97
N PHE A 48 6.47 7.55 9.99
CA PHE A 48 5.66 6.35 10.21
C PHE A 48 5.93 5.27 9.16
N MET A 49 5.98 5.65 7.87
CA MET A 49 6.31 4.71 6.79
C MET A 49 7.65 4.02 7.03
N SER A 50 8.68 4.78 7.41
CA SER A 50 10.01 4.25 7.66
C SER A 50 10.04 3.25 8.81
N GLN A 51 9.30 3.54 9.89
CA GLN A 51 9.18 2.65 11.04
C GLN A 51 8.40 1.38 10.69
N LEU A 52 7.27 1.52 9.98
CA LEU A 52 6.45 0.39 9.56
C LEU A 52 7.26 -0.57 8.67
N LEU A 53 7.96 -0.04 7.66
CA LEU A 53 8.78 -0.84 6.75
C LEU A 53 10.04 -1.43 7.41
N SER A 54 10.45 -0.93 8.58
CA SER A 54 11.52 -1.55 9.36
C SER A 54 11.07 -2.76 10.19
N MET A 55 9.76 -3.00 10.29
CA MET A 55 9.22 -4.18 10.95
C MET A 55 9.26 -5.41 10.04
N ASP A 56 9.10 -6.59 10.62
CA ASP A 56 9.00 -7.84 9.86
C ASP A 56 7.60 -7.98 9.23
N LEU A 57 7.46 -7.48 8.01
CA LEU A 57 6.26 -7.57 7.19
C LEU A 57 6.38 -8.78 6.25
N CYS A 58 6.28 -9.99 6.79
CA CYS A 58 6.63 -11.23 6.08
C CYS A 58 5.89 -11.43 4.74
N ASN A 59 4.69 -10.87 4.59
CA ASN A 59 3.84 -10.99 3.40
C ASN A 59 3.90 -9.76 2.49
N LEU A 60 4.81 -8.81 2.73
CA LEU A 60 4.91 -7.58 1.96
C LEU A 60 5.33 -7.84 0.52
N ILE A 61 4.46 -7.47 -0.41
CA ILE A 61 4.74 -7.49 -1.84
C ILE A 61 5.65 -6.30 -2.15
N SER A 62 6.96 -6.56 -2.18
CA SER A 62 8.00 -5.52 -2.22
C SER A 62 8.19 -4.89 -3.61
N SER A 63 7.72 -5.54 -4.67
CA SER A 63 7.85 -5.05 -6.04
C SER A 63 6.61 -4.27 -6.44
N PRO A 64 6.70 -2.96 -6.72
CA PRO A 64 5.65 -2.25 -7.43
C PRO A 64 5.34 -3.05 -8.69
N GLN A 65 4.05 -3.30 -8.95
CA GLN A 65 3.67 -4.04 -10.14
C GLN A 65 4.30 -3.34 -11.35
N ASN A 66 5.17 -4.06 -12.08
CA ASN A 66 5.92 -3.46 -13.17
C ASN A 66 4.93 -3.09 -14.27
N LEU A 67 4.79 -1.79 -14.53
CA LEU A 67 3.83 -1.27 -15.51
C LEU A 67 4.02 -1.91 -16.89
N GLN A 68 5.26 -2.20 -17.30
CA GLN A 68 5.54 -2.85 -18.58
C GLN A 68 5.01 -4.29 -18.60
N SER A 69 5.20 -5.03 -17.50
CA SER A 69 4.70 -6.40 -17.36
C SER A 69 3.17 -6.45 -17.37
N ILE A 70 2.51 -5.57 -16.60
CA ILE A 70 1.04 -5.48 -16.60
C ILE A 70 0.52 -5.12 -17.98
N THR A 71 1.14 -4.11 -18.63
CA THR A 71 0.75 -3.69 -19.98
C THR A 71 0.91 -4.84 -20.99
N GLN A 72 1.94 -5.67 -20.85
CA GLN A 72 2.12 -6.84 -21.71
C GLN A 72 0.98 -7.85 -21.51
N ILE A 73 0.69 -8.21 -20.26
CA ILE A 73 -0.38 -9.18 -19.93
C ILE A 73 -1.73 -8.69 -20.47
N TRP A 74 -2.03 -7.40 -20.31
CA TRP A 74 -3.24 -6.79 -20.86
C TRP A 74 -3.29 -6.84 -22.39
N ARG A 75 -2.19 -6.48 -23.07
CA ARG A 75 -2.11 -6.55 -24.55
C ARG A 75 -2.29 -7.96 -25.10
N GLU A 76 -1.81 -8.96 -24.36
CA GLU A 76 -1.95 -10.39 -24.72
C GLU A 76 -3.33 -10.97 -24.37
N GLY A 77 -4.20 -10.18 -23.73
CA GLY A 77 -5.53 -10.62 -23.30
C GLY A 77 -5.52 -11.49 -22.04
N GLY A 78 -4.39 -11.55 -21.32
CA GLY A 78 -4.28 -12.21 -20.01
C GLY A 78 -4.84 -11.39 -18.84
N MET A 79 -5.20 -10.12 -19.11
CA MET A 79 -5.88 -9.21 -18.18
C MET A 79 -6.98 -8.48 -18.97
N SER A 80 -8.16 -8.34 -18.36
CA SER A 80 -9.29 -7.62 -18.91
C SER A 80 -9.12 -6.11 -18.77
N ASN A 81 -10.08 -5.34 -19.30
CA ASN A 81 -10.09 -3.88 -19.12
C ASN A 81 -10.56 -3.42 -17.73
N PHE A 82 -11.04 -4.33 -16.89
CA PHE A 82 -11.58 -3.99 -15.56
C PHE A 82 -10.52 -4.05 -14.46
N GLU A 83 -9.60 -5.01 -14.57
CA GLU A 83 -8.46 -5.18 -13.67
C GLU A 83 -7.42 -4.07 -13.85
#